data_AF-A0A7R8CDF8-F1
#
_entry.id   AF-A0A7R8CDF8-F1
#
_cell.length_a   1.000
_cell.length_b   1.000
_cell.length_c   1.000
_cell.angle_alpha   90.00
_cell.angle_beta   90.00
_cell.angle_gamma   90.00
#
_symmetry.space_group_name_H-M   'P 1'
#
loop_
_entity.id
_entity.type
_entity.pdbx_description
1 polymer ?
#
loop_
_entity_poly.entity_id
_entity_poly.type
_entity_poly.pdbx_seq_one_letter_code
_entity_poly.pdbx_strand_id
1 'polypeptide(L)'
;MAFSMRLSARNYIGELSFDHKENSLRMSVNPEGSSVSKQRRGLKTLSGGEKSYSTISLILALWDSMHPPFRIMDEFDVFMDMVNRRVALDLIINIATDTRKFQYIFLTPLNIDNVQVNEDVSILKLVKSIS
;
A
#
# COMPACT_ATOMS: atom_id res chain seq x y z
N MET A 1 -14.73 -5.55 0.61
CA MET A 1 -14.24 -6.80 0.01
C MET A 1 -12.78 -6.67 -0.40
N ALA A 2 -12.43 -5.77 -1.33
CA ALA A 2 -11.07 -5.58 -1.84
C ALA A 2 -9.99 -5.30 -0.76
N PHE A 3 -10.31 -4.47 0.24
CA PHE A 3 -9.40 -4.12 1.34
C PHE A 3 -9.07 -5.31 2.25
N SER A 4 -10.09 -5.98 2.76
CA SER A 4 -9.95 -7.15 3.66
C SER A 4 -9.24 -8.32 2.98
N MET A 5 -9.48 -8.53 1.69
CA MET A 5 -8.81 -9.54 0.89
C MET A 5 -7.29 -9.30 0.82
N ARG A 6 -6.86 -8.05 0.59
CA ARG A 6 -5.42 -7.72 0.57
C ARG A 6 -4.76 -7.90 1.92
N LEU A 7 -5.44 -7.50 2.99
CA LEU A 7 -4.97 -7.72 4.36
C LEU A 7 -4.79 -9.21 4.69
N SER A 8 -5.66 -10.08 4.17
CA SER A 8 -5.53 -11.53 4.40
C SER A 8 -4.27 -12.15 3.79
N ALA A 9 -3.62 -11.53 2.80
CA ALA A 9 -2.33 -11.99 2.30
C ALA A 9 -1.21 -11.96 3.36
N ARG A 10 -1.43 -11.24 4.46
CA ARG A 10 -0.55 -11.19 5.64
C ARG A 10 -1.24 -11.69 6.91
N ASN A 11 -2.33 -12.44 6.77
CA ASN A 11 -3.21 -12.87 7.86
C ASN A 11 -3.74 -11.73 8.75
N TYR A 12 -3.94 -10.55 8.17
CA TYR A 12 -4.53 -9.43 8.88
C TYR A 12 -6.04 -9.43 8.67
N ILE A 13 -6.79 -9.08 9.71
CA ILE A 13 -8.23 -8.85 9.64
C ILE A 13 -8.45 -7.34 9.65
N GLY A 14 -9.19 -6.79 8.69
CA GLY A 14 -9.51 -5.37 8.71
C GLY A 14 -10.84 -5.01 8.09
N GLU A 15 -11.32 -3.83 8.48
CA GLU A 15 -12.64 -3.29 8.14
C GLU A 15 -12.53 -1.79 7.88
N LEU A 16 -13.29 -1.31 6.89
CA LEU A 16 -13.51 0.11 6.62
C LEU A 16 -14.95 0.44 6.99
N SER A 17 -15.14 1.45 7.84
CA SER A 17 -16.45 1.96 8.26
C SER A 17 -16.56 3.42 7.83
N PHE A 18 -17.54 3.69 6.96
CA PHE A 18 -17.83 5.03 6.46
C PHE A 18 -19.03 5.60 7.21
N ASP A 19 -18.87 6.76 7.80
CA ASP A 19 -19.96 7.55 8.36
C ASP A 19 -20.15 8.80 7.51
N HIS A 20 -21.15 8.76 6.63
CA HIS A 20 -21.44 9.86 5.71
C HIS A 20 -22.15 11.04 6.39
N LYS A 21 -22.69 10.88 7.60
CA LYS A 21 -23.28 12.00 8.34
C LYS A 21 -22.17 12.87 8.93
N GLU A 22 -21.16 12.22 9.51
CA GLU A 22 -20.00 12.87 10.12
C GLU A 22 -18.82 13.06 9.14
N ASN A 23 -18.99 12.71 7.86
CA ASN A 23 -17.94 12.73 6.83
C ASN A 23 -16.64 12.04 7.26
N SER A 24 -16.75 10.89 7.93
CA SER A 24 -15.60 10.19 8.52
C SER A 24 -15.38 8.79 7.95
N LEU A 25 -14.11 8.41 7.82
CA LEU A 25 -13.67 7.06 7.50
C LEU A 25 -12.89 6.51 8.69
N ARG A 26 -13.34 5.37 9.22
CA ARG A 26 -12.63 4.62 10.25
C ARG A 26 -12.07 3.34 9.65
N MET A 27 -10.76 3.17 9.77
CA MET A 27 -10.05 1.95 9.39
C MET A 27 -9.64 1.19 10.66
N SER A 28 -9.99 -0.09 10.72
CA SER A 28 -9.55 -1.00 11.80
C SER A 28 -8.79 -2.17 11.20
N VAL A 29 -7.65 -2.52 11.80
CA VAL A 29 -6.77 -3.61 11.37
C VAL A 29 -6.25 -4.36 12.59
N ASN A 30 -6.31 -5.68 12.53
CA ASN A 30 -5.83 -6.60 13.57
C ASN A 30 -4.87 -7.63 12.93
N PRO A 31 -3.56 -7.55 13.24
CA PRO A 31 -2.58 -8.58 12.87
C PRO A 31 -2.79 -9.88 13.67
N GLU A 32 -2.56 -11.03 13.02
CA GLU A 32 -2.58 -12.35 13.69
C GLU A 32 -1.52 -12.45 14.81
N GLY A 33 -1.82 -13.17 15.90
CA GLY A 33 -0.94 -13.30 17.08
C GLY A 33 -1.17 -12.26 18.18
N SER A 34 -2.07 -11.30 17.97
CA SER A 34 -2.50 -10.35 19.01
C SER A 34 -3.55 -10.97 19.94
N SER A 35 -3.13 -11.69 20.97
CA SER A 35 -3.97 -12.37 21.97
C SER A 35 -4.83 -11.47 22.88
N VAL A 36 -5.14 -10.23 22.49
CA VAL A 36 -5.77 -9.25 23.38
C VAL A 36 -7.01 -8.68 22.74
N SER A 37 -8.14 -9.26 23.17
CA SER A 37 -9.51 -8.74 23.22
C SER A 37 -10.10 -8.14 21.93
N LYS A 38 -11.40 -8.31 21.78
CA LYS A 38 -12.25 -7.85 20.66
C LYS A 38 -12.35 -6.31 20.54
N GLN A 39 -11.33 -5.55 20.91
CA GLN A 39 -11.28 -4.11 20.66
C GLN A 39 -10.66 -3.88 19.29
N ARG A 40 -11.51 -3.41 18.36
CA ARG A 40 -11.11 -2.87 17.05
C ARG A 40 -9.93 -1.91 17.24
N ARG A 41 -8.71 -2.36 16.97
CA ARG A 41 -7.52 -1.50 17.06
C ARG A 41 -7.61 -0.46 15.97
N GLY A 42 -7.52 0.81 16.37
CA GLY A 42 -7.33 1.91 15.44
C GLY A 42 -5.89 1.94 14.93
N LEU A 43 -5.65 2.63 13.83
CA LEU A 43 -4.32 2.72 13.20
C LEU A 43 -3.21 3.22 14.13
N LYS A 44 -3.55 3.91 15.22
CA LYS A 44 -2.58 4.46 16.18
C LYS A 44 -1.75 3.39 16.88
N THR A 45 -2.32 2.21 17.12
CA THR A 45 -1.67 1.12 17.88
C THR A 45 -0.90 0.14 17.00
N LEU A 46 -0.94 0.30 15.69
CA LEU A 46 -0.20 -0.54 14.74
C LEU A 46 1.29 -0.19 14.76
N SER A 47 2.14 -1.15 14.45
CA SER A 47 3.55 -0.90 14.14
C SER A 47 3.70 -0.05 12.86
N GLY A 48 4.87 0.57 12.64
CA GLY A 48 5.11 1.36 11.42
C GLY A 48 4.90 0.54 10.13
N GLY A 49 5.34 -0.72 10.14
CA GLY A 49 5.12 -1.68 9.07
C GLY A 49 3.64 -2.00 8.82
N GLU A 50 2.90 -2.26 9.89
CA GLU A 50 1.46 -2.57 9.81
C GLU A 50 0.64 -1.39 9.30
N LYS A 51 0.95 -0.16 9.75
CA LYS A 51 0.29 1.06 9.24
C LYS A 51 0.52 1.18 7.74
N SER A 52 1.76 1.04 7.31
CA SER A 52 2.15 1.20 5.92
C SER A 52 1.52 0.16 4.99
N TYR A 53 1.51 -1.11 5.40
CA TYR A 53 0.84 -2.19 4.66
C TYR A 53 -0.68 -1.98 4.57
N SER A 54 -1.29 -1.51 5.66
CA SER A 54 -2.71 -1.17 5.69
C SER A 54 -3.04 -0.01 4.74
N THR A 55 -2.20 1.03 4.71
CA THR A 55 -2.35 2.17 3.80
C THR A 55 -2.27 1.73 2.33
N ILE A 56 -1.28 0.91 1.96
CA ILE A 56 -1.20 0.38 0.59
C ILE A 56 -2.41 -0.47 0.26
N SER A 57 -2.83 -1.35 1.18
CA SER A 57 -4.02 -2.19 0.97
C SER A 57 -5.28 -1.35 0.71
N LEU A 58 -5.41 -0.19 1.39
CA LEU A 58 -6.50 0.76 1.17
C LEU A 58 -6.40 1.41 -0.21
N ILE A 59 -5.23 1.90 -0.60
CA ILE A 59 -5.04 2.55 -1.91
C ILE A 59 -5.36 1.58 -3.05
N LEU A 60 -4.86 0.35 -2.96
CA LEU A 60 -5.13 -0.68 -3.96
C LEU A 60 -6.63 -1.04 -4.01
N ALA A 61 -7.32 -1.06 -2.86
CA ALA A 61 -8.76 -1.30 -2.84
C ALA A 61 -9.57 -0.13 -3.44
N LEU A 62 -9.12 1.11 -3.27
CA LEU A 62 -9.71 2.27 -3.94
C LEU A 62 -9.51 2.18 -5.45
N TRP A 63 -8.34 1.74 -5.90
CA TRP A 63 -8.05 1.49 -7.31
C TRP A 63 -8.84 0.34 -7.92
N ASP A 64 -9.38 -0.61 -7.16
CA ASP A 64 -10.34 -1.58 -7.73
C ASP A 64 -11.69 -0.91 -8.03
N SER A 65 -12.04 0.12 -7.27
CA SER A 65 -13.29 0.85 -7.44
C SER A 65 -13.17 1.97 -8.48
N MET A 66 -11.94 2.44 -8.73
CA MET A 66 -11.64 3.54 -9.64
C MET A 66 -10.84 3.03 -10.85
N HIS A 67 -11.17 3.47 -12.05
CA HIS A 67 -10.48 3.04 -13.27
C HIS A 67 -9.75 4.20 -14.00
N PRO A 68 -8.89 4.98 -13.31
CA PRO A 68 -8.14 6.02 -14.00
C PRO A 68 -7.08 5.40 -14.92
N PRO A 69 -6.82 5.97 -16.12
CA PRO A 69 -5.82 5.45 -17.05
C PRO A 69 -4.38 5.55 -16.51
N PHE A 70 -4.11 6.53 -15.63
CA PHE A 70 -2.83 6.75 -14.97
C PHE A 70 -3.00 6.74 -13.45
N ARG A 71 -2.06 6.11 -12.75
CA ARG A 71 -2.03 6.02 -11.28
C ARG A 71 -0.68 6.49 -10.79
N ILE A 72 -0.65 7.56 -10.00
CA ILE A 72 0.58 8.19 -9.53
C ILE A 72 0.59 8.19 -8.00
N MET A 73 1.70 7.78 -7.40
CA MET A 73 1.91 7.84 -5.95
C MET A 73 3.27 8.44 -5.64
N ASP A 74 3.29 9.37 -4.69
CA ASP A 74 4.49 10.02 -4.18
C ASP A 74 4.73 9.65 -2.71
N GLU A 75 6.00 9.53 -2.33
CA GLU A 75 6.48 9.19 -0.98
C GLU A 75 5.76 7.99 -0.31
N PHE A 76 5.28 7.04 -1.11
CA PHE A 76 4.43 5.97 -0.60
C PHE A 76 5.11 5.03 0.39
N ASP A 77 6.44 4.95 0.35
CA ASP A 77 7.27 4.04 1.15
C ASP A 77 8.10 4.74 2.24
N VAL A 78 7.97 6.07 2.43
CA VAL A 78 8.83 6.85 3.34
C VAL A 78 8.74 6.44 4.81
N PHE A 79 7.62 5.86 5.23
CA PHE A 79 7.39 5.40 6.61
C PHE A 79 7.58 3.88 6.80
N MET A 80 8.05 3.19 5.76
CA MET A 80 8.26 1.74 5.79
C MET A 80 9.70 1.39 6.16
N ASP A 81 9.87 0.39 7.02
CA ASP A 81 11.16 -0.30 7.10
C ASP A 81 11.45 -1.10 5.82
N MET A 82 12.70 -1.55 5.67
CA MET A 82 13.17 -2.24 4.47
C MET A 82 12.37 -3.52 4.14
N VAL A 83 11.91 -4.26 5.15
CA VAL A 83 11.18 -5.52 4.97
C VAL A 83 9.78 -5.24 4.43
N ASN A 84 9.07 -4.31 5.07
CA ASN A 84 7.71 -3.96 4.68
C ASN A 84 7.67 -3.24 3.33
N ARG A 85 8.68 -2.41 3.06
CA ARG A 85 8.88 -1.75 1.77
C ARG A 85 9.05 -2.75 0.63
N ARG A 86 9.82 -3.81 0.82
CA ARG A 86 10.00 -4.86 -0.19
C ARG A 86 8.67 -5.54 -0.52
N VAL A 87 7.94 -5.98 0.51
CA VAL A 87 6.63 -6.64 0.35
C VAL A 87 5.62 -5.71 -0.33
N ALA A 88 5.63 -4.43 0.02
CA ALA A 88 4.80 -3.40 -0.59
C ALA A 88 5.08 -3.22 -2.08
N LEU A 89 6.35 -3.07 -2.45
CA LEU A 89 6.78 -2.95 -3.85
C LEU A 89 6.40 -4.18 -4.66
N ASP A 90 6.67 -5.39 -4.15
CA ASP A 90 6.33 -6.64 -4.81
C ASP A 90 4.81 -6.73 -5.07
N LEU A 91 3.99 -6.37 -4.07
CA LEU A 91 2.53 -6.35 -4.20
C LEU A 91 2.06 -5.36 -5.28
N ILE A 92 2.62 -4.15 -5.27
CA ILE A 92 2.28 -3.09 -6.23
C ILE A 92 2.64 -3.52 -7.66
N ILE A 93 3.86 -4.02 -7.86
CA ILE A 93 4.34 -4.46 -9.16
C ILE A 93 3.47 -5.61 -9.67
N ASN A 94 3.20 -6.62 -8.86
CA ASN A 94 2.35 -7.75 -9.24
C ASN A 94 0.95 -7.30 -9.68
N ILE A 95 0.33 -6.35 -8.98
CA ILE A 95 -0.99 -5.82 -9.35
C ILE A 95 -0.92 -5.01 -10.65
N ALA A 96 0.15 -4.24 -10.85
CA ALA A 96 0.34 -3.46 -12.06
C ALA A 96 0.54 -4.33 -13.30
N THR A 97 1.29 -5.43 -13.17
CA THR A 97 1.63 -6.33 -14.28
C THR A 97 0.55 -7.37 -14.58
N ASP A 98 -0.29 -7.75 -13.61
CA ASP A 98 -1.33 -8.77 -13.80
C ASP A 98 -2.38 -8.36 -14.85
N THR A 99 -2.87 -7.12 -14.77
CA THR A 99 -3.96 -6.65 -15.65
C THR A 99 -3.48 -5.87 -16.88
N ARG A 100 -2.25 -5.34 -16.86
CA ARG A 100 -1.66 -4.42 -17.87
C ARG A 100 -2.62 -3.34 -18.40
N LYS A 101 -3.59 -2.93 -17.57
CA LYS A 101 -4.71 -2.07 -17.99
C LYS A 101 -4.44 -0.59 -17.77
N PHE A 102 -3.52 -0.25 -16.86
CA PHE A 102 -3.26 1.10 -16.41
C PHE A 102 -1.76 1.37 -16.35
N GLN A 103 -1.36 2.63 -16.51
CA GLN A 103 0.03 3.03 -16.30
C GLN A 103 0.22 3.49 -14.85
N TYR A 104 1.27 2.99 -14.21
CA TYR A 104 1.61 3.32 -12.83
C TYR A 104 2.91 4.12 -12.78
N ILE A 105 2.95 5.18 -11.98
CA ILE A 105 4.11 6.03 -11.76
C ILE A 105 4.31 6.15 -10.26
N PHE A 106 5.47 5.70 -9.78
CA PHE A 106 5.83 5.78 -8.37
C PHE A 106 7.02 6.72 -8.21
N LEU A 107 6.87 7.70 -7.34
CA LEU A 107 7.92 8.60 -6.92
C LEU A 107 8.34 8.22 -5.51
N THR A 108 9.63 7.99 -5.31
CA THR A 108 10.20 7.70 -4.01
C THR A 108 11.60 8.31 -3.90
N PRO A 109 11.95 8.92 -2.74
CA PRO A 109 13.30 9.35 -2.47
C PRO A 109 14.22 8.19 -2.05
N LEU A 110 13.69 6.96 -1.91
CA LEU A 110 14.40 5.80 -1.39
C LEU A 110 14.99 4.92 -2.52
N ASN A 111 16.15 4.31 -2.27
CA ASN A 111 16.85 3.46 -3.25
C ASN A 111 16.08 2.19 -3.60
N ILE A 112 15.86 1.92 -4.89
CA ILE A 112 15.04 0.79 -5.39
C ILE A 112 15.92 -0.39 -5.89
N ASP A 113 17.04 -0.65 -5.24
CA ASP A 113 18.06 -1.59 -5.76
C ASP A 113 17.60 -3.07 -5.82
N ASN A 114 16.49 -3.40 -5.14
CA ASN A 114 15.94 -4.76 -5.11
C ASN A 114 14.84 -5.02 -6.15
N VAL A 115 14.46 -4.03 -6.96
CA VAL A 115 13.43 -4.20 -8.00
C VAL A 115 14.09 -4.59 -9.31
N GLN A 116 13.57 -5.66 -9.92
CA GLN A 116 14.03 -6.15 -11.22
C GLN A 116 13.35 -5.36 -12.34
N VAL A 117 14.17 -4.76 -13.21
CA VAL A 117 13.72 -4.13 -14.46
C VAL A 117 13.37 -5.21 -15.46
N ASN A 118 12.24 -5.06 -16.14
CA ASN A 118 11.77 -5.97 -17.19
C ASN A 118 10.93 -5.19 -18.21
N GLU A 119 10.24 -5.90 -19.11
CA GLU A 119 9.39 -5.28 -20.15
C GLU A 119 8.25 -4.41 -19.58
N ASP A 120 7.75 -4.74 -18.38
CA ASP A 120 6.67 -4.02 -17.72
C ASP A 120 7.17 -2.97 -16.68
N VAL A 121 8.44 -3.03 -16.27
CA VAL A 121 8.99 -2.22 -15.16
C VAL A 121 10.22 -1.45 -15.60
N SER A 122 10.13 -0.12 -15.58
CA SER A 122 11.24 0.81 -15.85
C SER A 122 11.58 1.65 -14.62
N ILE A 123 12.86 1.89 -14.36
CA ILE A 123 13.34 2.73 -13.26
C ILE A 123 14.08 3.94 -13.84
N LEU A 124 13.59 5.14 -13.53
CA LEU A 124 14.23 6.41 -13.88
C LEU A 124 14.87 7.01 -12.63
N LYS A 125 16.21 6.96 -12.55
CA LYS A 125 16.97 7.61 -11.47
C LYS A 125 17.22 9.08 -11.83
N LEU A 126 16.65 9.99 -11.06
CA LEU A 126 16.88 11.42 -11.22
C LEU A 126 18.22 11.81 -10.58
N VAL A 127 19.15 12.31 -11.39
CA VAL A 127 20.43 12.82 -10.92
C VAL A 127 20.26 14.30 -10.59
N LYS A 128 20.77 14.75 -9.45
CA LYS A 128 20.75 16.18 -9.11
C LYS A 128 21.65 16.91 -10.11
N SER A 129 21.09 17.85 -10.86
CA SER A 129 21.89 18.74 -11.71
C SER A 129 22.82 19.54 -10.79
N ILE A 130 24.12 19.42 -11.03
CA ILE A 130 25.12 20.24 -10.34
C ILE A 130 25.16 21.56 -11.10
N SER A 131 24.39 22.54 -10.60
CA SER A 131 24.49 23.95 -11.00
C SER A 131 25.51 24.67 -10.13
#